data_AF-A0A091Q1J6-F1
#
_entry.id   AF-A0A091Q1J6-F1
#
_cell.length_a   1.000
_cell.length_b   1.000
_cell.length_c   1.000
_cell.angle_alpha   90.00
_cell.angle_beta   90.00
_cell.angle_gamma   90.00
#
_symmetry.space_group_name_H-M   'P 1'
#
loop_
_entity.id
_entity.type
_entity.pdbx_description
1 polymer ?
#
loop_
_entity_poly.entity_id
_entity_poly.type
_entity_poly.pdbx_seq_one_letter_code
_entity_poly.pdbx_strand_id
1 'polypeptide(L)'
;GLGRAYALAFAERGASVVVNDLGGDFKGYGKSSSAADKVVNEIRAKGGKAVPNYDSVEDGEKLVKTALEAFGRIDIVINNAGILRDRSFVRISDEDWDIIHRIHLRGSFLVTRAAWDHMKNQKFGRIIMTSSAAGIYGNFGQANYSAAKLGLLGLSNTIAIEGRKYNIHCNTIAPTAGSRLTQTVMPQDLVDAFKPEYVAPLVVWLCHESCAENGSLFEVGAGWIGKLRWERSLGAIVRGKNQPMTPEAVRDKWEKVCDFDNASKPRSIQESISVLNDALSQIESQGTVSMNSTSSGSVVSSSVDTASIVGRELATNVYKYTHLEPILYALGVGMSTKDPDHLKFLFEGSEEFCCLPSFGVIPAQTSMFDGVPSLPGLNIDLAKMLHGEQYLELYKPLPTSGQLTSVSTVADILDKGSGAVLLIDVNTYCGKDLVCYNQFSLFFVGAGGFGGKRTSEKAKVTVNPPKRPPDAVISDVTTADQAALYRLSGDWNPLHVDPSFAALGGFKKPILHGLCSFGFAARNVLKQFANNDVNRFKAIKVRFAKPVFPGQTLQTEMWKEGNRIHFQTKVR
;
A
#
# COMPACT_ATOMS: atom_id res chain seq x y z
N GLY A 1 4.46 14.15 -36.88
CA GLY A 1 4.89 13.97 -35.48
C GLY A 1 3.69 13.62 -34.60
N LEU A 2 3.88 13.61 -33.28
CA LEU A 2 2.86 13.18 -32.30
C LEU A 2 1.53 13.94 -32.42
N GLY A 3 1.55 15.29 -32.41
CA GLY A 3 0.33 16.10 -32.52
C GLY A 3 -0.52 15.80 -33.76
N ARG A 4 0.10 15.56 -34.93
CA ARG A 4 -0.61 15.13 -36.15
C ARG A 4 -1.28 13.76 -35.95
N ALA A 5 -0.57 12.79 -35.37
CA ALA A 5 -1.11 11.45 -35.14
C ALA A 5 -2.31 11.50 -34.17
N TYR A 6 -2.24 12.33 -33.13
CA TYR A 6 -3.36 12.56 -32.23
C TYR A 6 -4.55 13.15 -32.98
N ALA A 7 -4.35 14.25 -33.72
CA ALA A 7 -5.42 14.93 -34.45
C ALA A 7 -6.17 13.99 -35.40
N LEU A 8 -5.44 13.15 -36.16
CA LEU A 8 -6.04 12.15 -37.04
C LEU A 8 -6.82 11.07 -36.27
N ALA A 9 -6.25 10.54 -35.17
CA ALA A 9 -6.89 9.50 -34.37
C ALA A 9 -8.19 9.97 -33.69
N PHE A 10 -8.21 11.21 -33.18
CA PHE A 10 -9.42 11.82 -32.60
C PHE A 10 -10.48 12.09 -33.67
N ALA A 11 -10.09 12.67 -34.81
CA ALA A 11 -11.04 12.98 -35.88
C ALA A 11 -11.67 11.72 -36.50
N GLU A 12 -10.90 10.64 -36.66
CA GLU A 12 -11.40 9.33 -37.11
C GLU A 12 -12.48 8.76 -36.17
N ARG A 13 -12.46 9.17 -34.89
CA ARG A 13 -13.44 8.76 -33.86
C ARG A 13 -14.56 9.79 -33.63
N GLY A 14 -14.73 10.72 -34.56
CA GLY A 14 -15.84 11.67 -34.58
C GLY A 14 -15.62 12.96 -33.78
N ALA A 15 -14.42 13.20 -33.26
CA ALA A 15 -14.11 14.48 -32.62
C ALA A 15 -14.03 15.62 -33.65
N SER A 16 -14.51 16.81 -33.27
CA SER A 16 -14.24 18.06 -33.98
C SER A 16 -12.91 18.63 -33.50
N VAL A 17 -11.92 18.75 -34.39
CA VAL A 17 -10.52 19.00 -33.99
C VAL A 17 -10.05 20.40 -34.40
N VAL A 18 -9.53 21.18 -33.45
CA VAL A 18 -8.70 22.36 -33.76
C VAL A 18 -7.25 21.90 -33.90
N VAL A 19 -6.68 22.05 -35.09
CA VAL A 19 -5.27 21.72 -35.35
C VAL A 19 -4.44 23.00 -35.21
N ASN A 20 -3.82 23.19 -34.04
CA ASN A 20 -2.87 24.28 -33.82
C ASN A 20 -1.46 23.86 -34.26
N ASP A 21 -0.83 24.70 -35.10
CA ASP A 21 0.59 24.63 -35.39
C ASP A 21 1.09 26.01 -35.83
N LEU A 22 2.19 26.50 -35.23
CA LEU A 22 2.82 27.76 -35.63
C LEU A 22 3.48 27.64 -37.03
N GLY A 23 3.85 26.43 -37.43
CA GLY A 23 4.53 26.12 -38.69
C GLY A 23 6.01 26.52 -38.72
N GLY A 24 6.63 26.68 -37.54
CA GLY A 24 8.04 26.97 -37.39
C GLY A 24 8.96 25.74 -37.52
N ASP A 25 10.26 25.99 -37.51
CA ASP A 25 11.26 24.94 -37.37
C ASP A 25 11.29 24.34 -35.95
N PHE A 26 12.04 23.27 -35.76
CA PHE A 26 12.09 22.58 -34.47
C PHE A 26 12.96 23.30 -33.42
N LYS A 27 13.63 24.39 -33.80
CA LYS A 27 14.41 25.26 -32.93
C LYS A 27 13.61 26.50 -32.49
N GLY A 28 12.38 26.66 -32.96
CA GLY A 28 11.49 27.76 -32.61
C GLY A 28 11.59 29.00 -33.49
N TYR A 29 12.11 28.88 -34.72
CA TYR A 29 12.17 29.96 -35.69
C TYR A 29 11.12 29.81 -36.80
N GLY A 30 10.61 30.94 -37.30
CA GLY A 30 9.70 30.99 -38.44
C GLY A 30 8.23 30.72 -38.09
N LYS A 31 7.35 30.99 -39.06
CA LYS A 31 5.90 30.81 -38.98
C LYS A 31 5.33 30.44 -40.35
N SER A 32 4.41 29.48 -40.40
CA SER A 32 3.74 29.07 -41.65
C SER A 32 2.34 28.51 -41.36
N SER A 33 1.34 28.89 -42.16
CA SER A 33 0.01 28.29 -42.06
C SER A 33 -0.02 26.84 -42.57
N SER A 34 0.89 26.51 -43.50
CA SER A 34 0.84 25.27 -44.27
C SER A 34 0.91 24.00 -43.45
N ALA A 35 1.52 24.04 -42.26
CA ALA A 35 1.64 22.88 -41.37
C ALA A 35 0.27 22.45 -40.83
N ALA A 36 -0.51 23.39 -40.28
CA ALA A 36 -1.86 23.13 -39.79
C ALA A 36 -2.82 22.81 -40.96
N ASP A 37 -2.73 23.57 -42.06
CA ASP A 37 -3.60 23.41 -43.24
C ASP A 37 -3.53 21.99 -43.83
N LYS A 38 -2.33 21.43 -43.96
CA LYS A 38 -2.13 20.07 -44.49
C LYS A 38 -2.85 19.02 -43.66
N VAL A 39 -2.76 19.11 -42.33
CA VAL A 39 -3.38 18.13 -41.43
C VAL A 39 -4.90 18.30 -41.41
N VAL A 40 -5.40 19.53 -41.44
CA VAL A 40 -6.85 19.81 -41.55
C VAL A 40 -7.41 19.24 -42.86
N ASN A 41 -6.71 19.45 -43.98
CA ASN A 41 -7.12 18.92 -45.27
C ASN A 41 -7.11 17.39 -45.27
N GLU A 42 -6.12 16.76 -44.63
CA GLU A 42 -6.08 15.31 -44.47
C GLU A 42 -7.25 14.77 -43.63
N ILE A 43 -7.58 15.45 -42.53
CA ILE A 43 -8.73 15.09 -41.69
C ILE A 43 -10.04 15.20 -42.48
N ARG A 44 -10.23 16.31 -43.21
CA ARG A 44 -11.42 16.54 -44.03
C ARG A 44 -11.54 15.52 -45.16
N ALA A 45 -10.44 15.17 -45.81
CA ALA A 45 -10.41 14.15 -46.85
C ALA A 45 -10.80 12.75 -46.33
N LYS A 46 -10.58 12.49 -45.03
CA LYS A 46 -11.03 11.27 -44.33
C LYS A 46 -12.44 11.39 -43.73
N GLY A 47 -13.18 12.46 -44.04
CA GLY A 47 -14.55 12.69 -43.57
C GLY A 47 -14.67 13.27 -42.16
N GLY A 48 -13.56 13.65 -41.53
CA GLY A 48 -13.55 14.26 -40.19
C GLY A 48 -13.80 15.77 -40.22
N LYS A 49 -14.03 16.36 -39.03
CA LYS A 49 -14.24 17.80 -38.84
C LYS A 49 -13.00 18.44 -38.21
N ALA A 50 -12.41 19.41 -38.91
CA ALA A 50 -11.29 20.16 -38.35
C ALA A 50 -11.20 21.60 -38.87
N VAL A 51 -10.61 22.48 -38.05
CA VAL A 51 -10.21 23.85 -38.40
C VAL A 51 -8.76 24.11 -37.96
N PRO A 52 -7.99 24.90 -38.70
CA PRO A 52 -6.62 25.23 -38.32
C PRO A 52 -6.58 26.40 -37.33
N ASN A 53 -5.53 26.44 -36.50
CA ASN A 53 -5.11 27.64 -35.77
C ASN A 53 -3.60 27.84 -35.96
N TYR A 54 -3.16 29.08 -36.14
CA TYR A 54 -1.77 29.43 -36.51
C TYR A 54 -1.05 30.26 -35.43
N ASP A 55 -1.64 30.40 -34.26
CA ASP A 55 -1.09 31.21 -33.17
C ASP A 55 -0.05 30.43 -32.37
N SER A 56 0.87 31.16 -31.72
CA SER A 56 1.76 30.55 -30.73
C SER A 56 0.95 30.11 -29.51
N VAL A 57 1.39 29.04 -28.85
CA VAL A 57 0.84 28.65 -27.53
C VAL A 57 1.03 29.73 -26.45
N GLU A 58 1.91 30.71 -26.71
CA GLU A 58 2.05 31.91 -25.88
C GLU A 58 0.81 32.81 -25.93
N ASP A 59 -0.05 32.66 -26.94
CA ASP A 59 -1.34 33.32 -27.10
C ASP A 59 -2.49 32.33 -26.85
N GLY A 60 -2.42 31.54 -25.77
CA GLY A 60 -3.34 30.41 -25.51
C GLY A 60 -4.84 30.73 -25.61
N GLU A 61 -5.25 31.96 -25.30
CA GLU A 61 -6.63 32.44 -25.48
C GLU A 61 -7.11 32.36 -26.93
N LYS A 62 -6.25 32.66 -27.92
CA LYS A 62 -6.63 32.62 -29.34
C LYS A 62 -6.88 31.18 -29.83
N LEU A 63 -6.13 30.22 -29.30
CA LEU A 63 -6.31 28.80 -29.61
C LEU A 63 -7.67 28.31 -29.11
N VAL A 64 -8.01 28.62 -27.85
CA VAL A 64 -9.30 28.26 -27.25
C VAL A 64 -10.45 28.99 -27.93
N LYS A 65 -10.29 30.29 -28.22
CA LYS A 65 -11.27 31.08 -28.99
C LYS A 65 -11.59 30.44 -30.34
N THR A 66 -10.60 29.90 -31.04
CA THR A 66 -10.83 29.19 -32.32
C THR A 66 -11.75 27.98 -32.14
N ALA A 67 -11.60 27.21 -31.04
CA ALA A 67 -12.48 26.08 -30.73
C ALA A 67 -13.91 26.55 -30.44
N LEU A 68 -14.06 27.62 -29.66
CA LEU A 68 -15.36 28.19 -29.31
C LEU A 68 -16.09 28.75 -30.53
N GLU A 69 -15.39 29.49 -31.40
CA GLU A 69 -15.99 30.07 -32.61
C GLU A 69 -16.38 29.00 -33.63
N ALA A 70 -15.57 27.96 -33.81
CA ALA A 70 -15.82 26.91 -34.79
C ALA A 70 -16.82 25.85 -34.31
N PHE A 71 -16.80 25.49 -33.02
CA PHE A 71 -17.51 24.32 -32.49
C PHE A 71 -18.33 24.59 -31.22
N GLY A 72 -18.27 25.79 -30.67
CA GLY A 72 -19.10 26.21 -29.52
C GLY A 72 -18.65 25.71 -28.14
N ARG A 73 -17.62 24.86 -28.06
CA ARG A 73 -17.12 24.29 -26.80
C ARG A 73 -15.67 23.80 -26.91
N ILE A 74 -15.07 23.46 -25.76
CA ILE A 74 -13.75 22.82 -25.66
C ILE A 74 -13.79 21.72 -24.60
N ASP A 75 -13.52 20.48 -25.01
CA ASP A 75 -13.63 19.29 -24.14
C ASP A 75 -12.28 18.68 -23.78
N ILE A 76 -11.34 18.75 -24.72
CA ILE A 76 -10.04 18.08 -24.65
C ILE A 76 -8.95 19.09 -25.03
N VAL A 77 -7.90 19.18 -24.22
CA VAL A 77 -6.69 19.97 -24.51
C VAL A 77 -5.47 19.06 -24.44
N ILE A 78 -4.72 18.96 -25.54
CA ILE A 78 -3.49 18.17 -25.61
C ILE A 78 -2.31 19.12 -25.81
N ASN A 79 -1.62 19.44 -24.72
CA ASN A 79 -0.46 20.32 -24.74
C ASN A 79 0.77 19.56 -25.28
N ASN A 80 0.93 19.58 -26.60
CA ASN A 80 1.99 18.86 -27.34
C ASN A 80 3.06 19.77 -27.96
N ALA A 81 2.79 21.06 -28.16
CA ALA A 81 3.72 21.98 -28.81
C ALA A 81 5.09 21.99 -28.12
N GLY A 82 6.16 22.06 -28.93
CA GLY A 82 7.51 21.95 -28.40
C GLY A 82 8.62 22.16 -29.42
N ILE A 83 9.79 22.56 -28.91
CA ILE A 83 11.01 22.87 -29.66
C ILE A 83 12.23 22.33 -28.89
N LEU A 84 13.42 22.35 -29.49
CA LEU A 84 14.68 21.97 -28.84
C LEU A 84 15.75 23.06 -28.99
N ARG A 85 16.51 23.27 -27.91
CA ARG A 85 17.68 24.14 -27.80
C ARG A 85 18.77 23.49 -26.97
N ASP A 86 19.23 22.34 -27.47
CA ASP A 86 20.17 21.49 -26.74
C ASP A 86 21.57 22.14 -26.70
N ARG A 87 22.09 22.32 -25.48
CA ARG A 87 23.39 22.90 -25.17
C ARG A 87 23.90 22.28 -23.87
N SER A 88 25.21 22.05 -23.76
CA SER A 88 25.81 21.77 -22.45
C SER A 88 25.48 22.90 -21.47
N PHE A 89 25.36 22.59 -20.18
CA PHE A 89 24.79 23.51 -19.18
C PHE A 89 25.41 24.92 -19.24
N VAL A 90 26.75 25.02 -19.29
CA VAL A 90 27.49 26.29 -19.36
C VAL A 90 27.35 27.05 -20.68
N ARG A 91 26.73 26.45 -21.70
CA ARG A 91 26.51 27.04 -23.04
C ARG A 91 25.04 27.32 -23.33
N ILE A 92 24.15 27.12 -22.35
CA ILE A 92 22.75 27.54 -22.47
C ILE A 92 22.74 29.07 -22.37
N SER A 93 22.35 29.75 -23.44
CA SER A 93 22.09 31.19 -23.40
C SER A 93 20.76 31.49 -22.70
N ASP A 94 20.57 32.72 -22.24
CA ASP A 94 19.29 33.17 -21.66
C ASP A 94 18.13 32.96 -22.65
N GLU A 95 18.35 33.21 -23.94
CA GLU A 95 17.34 32.98 -24.98
C GLU A 95 17.02 31.48 -25.12
N ASP A 96 18.02 30.61 -25.12
CA ASP A 96 17.83 29.15 -25.19
C ASP A 96 17.06 28.62 -23.96
N TRP A 97 17.25 29.23 -22.78
CA TRP A 97 16.47 28.93 -21.58
C TRP A 97 15.03 29.41 -21.70
N ASP A 98 14.87 30.70 -22.00
CA ASP A 98 13.59 31.39 -21.99
C ASP A 98 12.63 30.82 -23.04
N ILE A 99 13.10 30.61 -24.27
CA ILE A 99 12.24 30.14 -25.35
C ILE A 99 11.69 28.74 -25.05
N ILE A 100 12.50 27.87 -24.44
CA ILE A 100 12.08 26.54 -24.02
C ILE A 100 10.99 26.63 -22.95
N HIS A 101 11.16 27.48 -21.93
CA HIS A 101 10.15 27.66 -20.88
C HIS A 101 8.88 28.34 -21.39
N ARG A 102 9.01 29.34 -22.27
CA ARG A 102 7.87 30.06 -22.88
C ARG A 102 6.99 29.13 -23.70
N ILE A 103 7.59 28.29 -24.55
CA ILE A 103 6.83 27.39 -25.42
C ILE A 103 6.28 26.18 -24.66
N HIS A 104 7.11 25.50 -23.86
CA HIS A 104 6.69 24.26 -23.22
C HIS A 104 5.82 24.50 -21.99
N LEU A 105 6.37 25.16 -20.97
CA LEU A 105 5.72 25.26 -19.67
C LEU A 105 4.68 26.39 -19.65
N ARG A 106 5.09 27.61 -19.99
CA ARG A 106 4.20 28.78 -19.99
C ARG A 106 3.10 28.64 -21.05
N GLY A 107 3.42 28.17 -22.25
CA GLY A 107 2.44 27.92 -23.31
C GLY A 107 1.34 26.94 -22.86
N SER A 108 1.73 25.79 -22.30
CA SER A 108 0.77 24.81 -21.77
C SER A 108 -0.10 25.38 -20.65
N PHE A 109 0.49 26.18 -19.76
CA PHE A 109 -0.25 26.91 -18.73
C PHE A 109 -1.30 27.85 -19.34
N LEU A 110 -0.91 28.67 -20.33
CA LEU A 110 -1.80 29.66 -20.92
C LEU A 110 -2.97 29.03 -21.68
N VAL A 111 -2.70 27.99 -22.49
CA VAL A 111 -3.75 27.25 -23.22
C VAL A 111 -4.70 26.57 -22.25
N THR A 112 -4.17 25.89 -21.23
CA THR A 112 -5.01 25.19 -20.25
C THR A 112 -5.83 26.16 -19.40
N ARG A 113 -5.24 27.30 -19.00
CA ARG A 113 -5.94 28.36 -18.28
C ARG A 113 -7.11 28.91 -19.10
N ALA A 114 -6.89 29.20 -20.38
CA ALA A 114 -7.93 29.71 -21.27
C ALA A 114 -9.12 28.73 -21.41
N ALA A 115 -8.86 27.41 -21.39
CA ALA A 115 -9.91 26.39 -21.50
C ALA A 115 -10.63 26.09 -20.18
N TRP A 116 -10.05 26.47 -19.04
CA TRP A 116 -10.43 25.96 -17.72
C TRP A 116 -11.88 26.26 -17.34
N ASP A 117 -12.30 27.53 -17.42
CA ASP A 117 -13.64 27.92 -16.99
C ASP A 117 -14.72 27.33 -17.91
N HIS A 118 -14.42 27.12 -19.20
CA HIS A 118 -15.32 26.40 -20.12
C HIS A 118 -15.52 24.95 -19.67
N MET A 119 -14.43 24.21 -19.44
CA MET A 119 -14.47 22.82 -18.96
C MET A 119 -15.18 22.69 -17.59
N LYS A 120 -14.94 23.65 -16.70
CA LYS A 120 -15.55 23.70 -15.36
C LYS A 120 -17.06 23.92 -15.45
N ASN A 121 -17.51 24.87 -16.28
CA ASN A 121 -18.93 25.18 -16.45
C ASN A 121 -19.70 24.01 -17.07
N GLN A 122 -19.10 23.28 -18.01
CA GLN A 122 -19.72 22.10 -18.63
C GLN A 122 -19.57 20.79 -17.82
N LYS A 123 -18.79 20.81 -16.73
CA LYS A 123 -18.48 19.63 -15.88
C LYS A 123 -17.86 18.46 -16.65
N PHE A 124 -16.99 18.78 -17.60
CA PHE A 124 -16.22 17.81 -18.35
C PHE A 124 -14.94 18.44 -18.88
N GLY A 125 -13.80 17.78 -18.68
CA GLY A 125 -12.55 18.18 -19.30
C GLY A 125 -11.51 17.06 -19.28
N ARG A 126 -10.69 16.99 -20.33
CA ARG A 126 -9.54 16.08 -20.38
C ARG A 126 -8.32 16.85 -20.87
N ILE A 127 -7.26 16.84 -20.07
CA ILE A 127 -6.05 17.60 -20.31
C ILE A 127 -4.87 16.64 -20.35
N ILE A 128 -4.02 16.79 -21.37
CA ILE A 128 -2.76 16.04 -21.48
C ILE A 128 -1.59 17.02 -21.45
N MET A 129 -0.64 16.75 -20.56
CA MET A 129 0.67 17.39 -20.54
C MET A 129 1.71 16.46 -21.17
N THR A 130 2.54 17.01 -22.07
CA THR A 130 3.61 16.24 -22.71
C THR A 130 4.95 16.51 -22.03
N SER A 131 5.30 15.67 -21.05
CA SER A 131 6.63 15.61 -20.44
C SER A 131 7.60 14.81 -21.34
N SER A 132 8.67 14.26 -20.78
CA SER A 132 9.66 13.42 -21.47
C SER A 132 10.50 12.61 -20.48
N ALA A 133 11.10 11.51 -20.95
CA ALA A 133 12.11 10.77 -20.20
C ALA A 133 13.28 11.69 -19.78
N ALA A 134 13.69 12.65 -20.62
CA ALA A 134 14.72 13.64 -20.27
C ALA A 134 14.29 14.54 -19.10
N GLY A 135 13.01 14.83 -18.93
CA GLY A 135 12.49 15.52 -17.75
C GLY A 135 12.53 14.65 -16.50
N ILE A 136 12.15 13.37 -16.62
CA ILE A 136 12.05 12.43 -15.50
C ILE A 136 13.43 12.01 -14.97
N TYR A 137 14.34 11.66 -15.87
CA TYR A 137 15.63 11.03 -15.55
C TYR A 137 16.83 11.96 -15.75
N GLY A 138 16.63 13.12 -16.38
CA GLY A 138 17.70 13.96 -16.89
C GLY A 138 18.27 13.44 -18.22
N ASN A 139 18.88 14.34 -18.99
CA ASN A 139 19.66 13.99 -20.17
C ASN A 139 20.77 15.03 -20.40
N PHE A 140 21.94 14.58 -20.86
CA PHE A 140 23.08 15.47 -21.08
C PHE A 140 22.75 16.53 -22.14
N GLY A 141 23.08 17.79 -21.86
CA GLY A 141 22.87 18.90 -22.80
C GLY A 141 21.44 19.41 -22.91
N GLN A 142 20.54 19.01 -21.99
CA GLN A 142 19.11 19.34 -22.06
C GLN A 142 18.55 19.95 -20.77
N ALA A 143 19.35 20.68 -19.99
CA ALA A 143 18.90 21.19 -18.68
C ALA A 143 17.70 22.15 -18.76
N ASN A 144 17.64 23.00 -19.78
CA ASN A 144 16.48 23.85 -20.08
C ASN A 144 15.23 23.03 -20.41
N TYR A 145 15.39 22.01 -21.26
CA TYR A 145 14.30 21.15 -21.72
C TYR A 145 13.79 20.22 -20.60
N SER A 146 14.68 19.59 -19.82
CA SER A 146 14.32 18.73 -18.71
C SER A 146 13.58 19.50 -17.62
N ALA A 147 14.05 20.70 -17.27
CA ALA A 147 13.40 21.59 -16.33
C ALA A 147 11.97 21.93 -16.76
N ALA A 148 11.77 22.36 -18.01
CA ALA A 148 10.44 22.67 -18.53
C ALA A 148 9.52 21.43 -18.57
N LYS A 149 10.06 20.27 -18.95
CA LYS A 149 9.29 19.02 -19.08
C LYS A 149 8.87 18.42 -17.75
N LEU A 150 9.71 18.50 -16.72
CA LEU A 150 9.32 18.10 -15.36
C LEU A 150 8.43 19.15 -14.69
N GLY A 151 8.61 20.43 -15.03
CA GLY A 151 7.68 21.51 -14.63
C GLY A 151 6.25 21.27 -15.10
N LEU A 152 6.06 20.67 -16.29
CA LEU A 152 4.75 20.27 -16.79
C LEU A 152 4.08 19.18 -15.93
N LEU A 153 4.87 18.25 -15.37
CA LEU A 153 4.35 17.26 -14.42
C LEU A 153 3.89 17.95 -13.13
N GLY A 154 4.68 18.89 -12.61
CA GLY A 154 4.31 19.71 -11.47
C GLY A 154 3.00 20.48 -11.68
N LEU A 155 2.85 21.11 -12.86
CA LEU A 155 1.61 21.77 -13.27
C LEU A 155 0.43 20.79 -13.35
N SER A 156 0.62 19.62 -13.98
CA SER A 156 -0.40 18.56 -14.08
C SER A 156 -0.90 18.10 -12.72
N ASN A 157 -0.01 17.93 -11.73
CA ASN A 157 -0.36 17.47 -10.39
C ASN A 157 -1.40 18.38 -9.72
N THR A 158 -1.20 19.70 -9.81
CA THR A 158 -2.14 20.68 -9.22
C THR A 158 -3.45 20.76 -10.00
N ILE A 159 -3.39 20.80 -11.34
CA ILE A 159 -4.59 20.83 -12.19
C ILE A 159 -5.48 19.61 -11.94
N ALA A 160 -4.89 18.43 -11.78
CA ALA A 160 -5.61 17.19 -11.47
C ALA A 160 -6.41 17.27 -10.16
N ILE A 161 -5.86 17.95 -9.15
CA ILE A 161 -6.50 18.15 -7.83
C ILE A 161 -7.64 19.17 -7.96
N GLU A 162 -7.38 20.34 -8.55
CA GLU A 162 -8.37 21.41 -8.68
C GLU A 162 -9.56 21.01 -9.57
N GLY A 163 -9.30 20.19 -10.60
CA GLY A 163 -10.27 19.79 -11.62
C GLY A 163 -11.16 18.62 -11.20
N ARG A 164 -10.74 17.81 -10.23
CA ARG A 164 -11.39 16.53 -9.85
C ARG A 164 -12.89 16.68 -9.59
N LYS A 165 -13.30 17.70 -8.81
CA LYS A 165 -14.71 17.93 -8.46
C LYS A 165 -15.59 18.35 -9.64
N TYR A 166 -14.99 18.75 -10.76
CA TYR A 166 -15.67 19.19 -11.97
C TYR A 166 -15.57 18.17 -13.12
N ASN A 167 -15.11 16.94 -12.84
CA ASN A 167 -14.83 15.92 -13.87
C ASN A 167 -13.85 16.44 -14.95
N ILE A 168 -12.85 17.21 -14.50
CA ILE A 168 -11.70 17.63 -15.31
C ILE A 168 -10.52 16.79 -14.88
N HIS A 169 -10.01 15.95 -15.80
CA HIS A 169 -8.85 15.10 -15.55
C HIS A 169 -7.63 15.67 -16.26
N CYS A 170 -6.48 15.62 -15.59
CA CYS A 170 -5.21 16.03 -16.17
C CYS A 170 -4.19 14.91 -15.97
N ASN A 171 -3.67 14.36 -17.07
CA ASN A 171 -2.65 13.32 -17.06
C ASN A 171 -1.42 13.76 -17.85
N THR A 172 -0.28 13.18 -17.52
CA THR A 172 1.00 13.47 -18.16
C THR A 172 1.51 12.26 -18.92
N ILE A 173 2.04 12.47 -20.11
CA ILE A 173 2.73 11.45 -20.90
C ILE A 173 4.21 11.83 -21.08
N ALA A 174 5.08 10.83 -21.13
CA ALA A 174 6.48 10.92 -21.51
C ALA A 174 6.69 10.02 -22.74
N PRO A 175 6.46 10.54 -23.95
CA PRO A 175 6.45 9.72 -25.15
C PRO A 175 7.86 9.54 -25.74
N THR A 176 8.07 8.37 -26.34
CA THR A 176 9.20 8.08 -27.23
C THR A 176 8.67 7.81 -28.63
N ALA A 177 8.99 8.73 -29.57
CA ALA A 177 8.59 8.62 -30.97
C ALA A 177 9.64 9.20 -31.92
N GLY A 178 9.80 8.55 -33.06
CA GLY A 178 10.52 9.05 -34.22
C GLY A 178 9.85 10.29 -34.81
N SER A 179 10.59 11.38 -34.90
CA SER A 179 10.15 12.64 -35.47
C SER A 179 11.36 13.48 -35.87
N ARG A 180 11.11 14.63 -36.50
CA ARG A 180 12.15 15.63 -36.79
C ARG A 180 12.97 16.01 -35.55
N LEU A 181 12.39 15.95 -34.35
CA LEU A 181 13.07 16.28 -33.09
C LEU A 181 14.04 15.17 -32.62
N THR A 182 13.76 13.91 -32.95
CA THR A 182 14.53 12.76 -32.45
C THR A 182 15.52 12.20 -33.47
N GLN A 183 15.43 12.60 -34.74
CA GLN A 183 16.39 12.26 -35.79
C GLN A 183 17.83 12.68 -35.49
N THR A 184 18.05 13.70 -34.65
CA THR A 184 19.40 14.14 -34.27
C THR A 184 20.07 13.21 -33.26
N VAL A 185 19.32 12.32 -32.62
CA VAL A 185 19.80 11.47 -31.50
C VAL A 185 19.47 10.00 -31.68
N MET A 186 18.78 9.60 -32.75
CA MET A 186 18.42 8.21 -33.05
C MET A 186 18.87 7.81 -34.46
N PRO A 187 19.39 6.59 -34.64
CA PRO A 187 19.52 5.94 -35.95
C PRO A 187 18.19 5.91 -36.72
N GLN A 188 18.26 5.98 -38.06
CA GLN A 188 17.08 6.12 -38.92
C GLN A 188 16.11 4.94 -38.81
N ASP A 189 16.63 3.72 -38.69
CA ASP A 189 15.84 2.49 -38.47
C ASP A 189 15.03 2.55 -37.18
N LEU A 190 15.59 3.11 -36.10
CA LEU A 190 14.85 3.35 -34.86
C LEU A 190 13.82 4.48 -35.02
N VAL A 191 14.15 5.57 -35.71
CA VAL A 191 13.17 6.64 -36.02
C VAL A 191 11.96 6.06 -36.75
N ASP A 192 12.17 5.17 -37.71
CA ASP A 192 11.10 4.54 -38.49
C ASP A 192 10.30 3.51 -37.67
N ALA A 193 10.93 2.84 -36.71
CA ALA A 193 10.29 1.89 -35.80
C ALA A 193 9.43 2.57 -34.72
N PHE A 194 9.86 3.72 -34.18
CA PHE A 194 9.15 4.45 -33.13
C PHE A 194 8.02 5.34 -33.68
N LYS A 195 7.04 4.73 -34.34
CA LYS A 195 5.94 5.47 -34.98
C LYS A 195 5.10 6.28 -33.96
N PRO A 196 4.82 7.58 -34.22
CA PRO A 196 3.91 8.39 -33.39
C PRO A 196 2.54 7.77 -33.17
N GLU A 197 2.08 6.95 -34.12
CA GLU A 197 0.83 6.19 -34.07
C GLU A 197 0.78 5.18 -32.93
N TYR A 198 1.91 4.79 -32.36
CA TYR A 198 1.96 3.91 -31.17
C TYR A 198 1.73 4.65 -29.86
N VAL A 199 1.76 5.99 -29.87
CA VAL A 199 1.47 6.82 -28.69
C VAL A 199 0.01 7.30 -28.71
N ALA A 200 -0.54 7.57 -29.89
CA ALA A 200 -1.88 8.14 -30.06
C ALA A 200 -3.00 7.37 -29.33
N PRO A 201 -3.04 6.02 -29.31
CA PRO A 201 -4.08 5.28 -28.59
C PRO A 201 -4.14 5.57 -27.08
N LEU A 202 -2.99 5.73 -26.41
CA LEU A 202 -2.96 6.10 -24.99
C LEU A 202 -3.57 7.49 -24.77
N VAL A 203 -3.23 8.45 -25.62
CA VAL A 203 -3.77 9.82 -25.53
C VAL A 203 -5.28 9.82 -25.74
N VAL A 204 -5.77 9.09 -26.74
CA VAL A 204 -7.22 8.92 -26.98
C VAL A 204 -7.90 8.29 -25.77
N TRP A 205 -7.33 7.22 -25.19
CA TRP A 205 -7.87 6.58 -23.99
C TRP A 205 -7.93 7.53 -22.79
N LEU A 206 -6.84 8.24 -22.48
CA LEU A 206 -6.78 9.18 -21.35
C LEU A 206 -7.74 10.37 -21.53
N CYS A 207 -8.14 10.67 -22.76
CA CYS A 207 -9.11 11.72 -23.08
C CYS A 207 -10.54 11.22 -23.31
N HIS A 208 -10.81 9.93 -23.14
CA HIS A 208 -12.17 9.40 -23.29
C HIS A 208 -13.02 9.71 -22.06
N GLU A 209 -14.34 9.83 -22.24
CA GLU A 209 -15.26 10.16 -21.14
C GLU A 209 -15.30 9.07 -20.06
N SER A 210 -15.16 7.81 -20.45
CA SER A 210 -15.14 6.66 -19.53
C SER A 210 -13.83 6.49 -18.76
N CYS A 211 -12.79 7.26 -19.09
CA CYS A 211 -11.50 7.15 -18.42
C CYS A 211 -11.53 7.89 -17.07
N ALA A 212 -11.33 7.14 -15.98
CA ALA A 212 -11.28 7.65 -14.62
C ALA A 212 -9.87 8.03 -14.15
N GLU A 213 -8.85 7.86 -14.99
CA GLU A 213 -7.46 8.14 -14.66
C GLU A 213 -7.23 9.66 -14.55
N ASN A 214 -6.59 10.10 -13.46
CA ASN A 214 -6.35 11.53 -13.20
C ASN A 214 -5.10 11.72 -12.34
N GLY A 215 -4.24 12.69 -12.69
CA GLY A 215 -3.00 12.99 -11.99
C GLY A 215 -1.91 11.94 -12.18
N SER A 216 -1.95 11.19 -13.28
CA SER A 216 -1.03 10.09 -13.55
C SER A 216 0.04 10.43 -14.58
N LEU A 217 1.18 9.77 -14.48
CA LEU A 217 2.32 9.86 -15.40
C LEU A 217 2.52 8.53 -16.13
N PHE A 218 2.60 8.57 -17.45
CA PHE A 218 2.83 7.40 -18.30
C PHE A 218 4.04 7.58 -19.22
N GLU A 219 4.92 6.59 -19.28
CA GLU A 219 5.85 6.44 -20.40
C GLU A 219 5.21 5.58 -21.49
N VAL A 220 5.48 5.91 -22.75
CA VAL A 220 4.82 5.28 -23.90
C VAL A 220 5.66 5.32 -25.17
N GLY A 221 5.75 4.20 -25.88
CA GLY A 221 6.46 4.09 -27.16
C GLY A 221 6.51 2.64 -27.65
N ALA A 222 6.68 2.43 -28.95
CA ALA A 222 6.79 1.11 -29.58
C ALA A 222 5.66 0.10 -29.25
N GLY A 223 4.49 0.58 -28.83
CA GLY A 223 3.36 -0.25 -28.41
C GLY A 223 3.37 -0.66 -26.93
N TRP A 224 4.38 -0.24 -26.16
CA TRP A 224 4.45 -0.41 -24.71
C TRP A 224 3.95 0.85 -23.97
N ILE A 225 3.30 0.64 -22.83
CA ILE A 225 2.80 1.68 -21.93
C ILE A 225 3.17 1.29 -20.49
N GLY A 226 3.85 2.17 -19.77
CA GLY A 226 4.15 2.01 -18.35
C GLY A 226 3.66 3.19 -17.52
N LYS A 227 3.22 2.95 -16.29
CA LYS A 227 2.80 4.00 -15.34
C LYS A 227 3.88 4.24 -14.30
N LEU A 228 4.19 5.51 -14.05
CA LEU A 228 5.19 5.93 -13.07
C LEU A 228 4.50 6.53 -11.83
N ARG A 229 5.16 6.40 -10.68
CA ARG A 229 4.79 7.06 -9.43
C ARG A 229 6.01 7.27 -8.54
N TRP A 230 5.91 8.20 -7.59
CA TRP A 230 6.91 8.35 -6.55
C TRP A 230 6.84 7.22 -5.53
N GLU A 231 8.01 6.80 -5.07
CA GLU A 231 8.20 6.06 -3.83
C GLU A 231 9.09 6.87 -2.89
N ARG A 232 8.93 6.64 -1.58
CA ARG A 232 9.69 7.34 -0.55
C ARG A 232 10.15 6.34 0.50
N SER A 233 11.45 6.32 0.79
CA SER A 233 12.02 5.54 1.90
C SER A 233 11.27 5.81 3.20
N LEU A 234 11.34 4.87 4.15
CA LEU A 234 10.82 5.11 5.50
C LEU A 234 11.63 6.21 6.21
N GLY A 235 12.88 6.42 5.79
CA GLY A 235 13.76 7.45 6.28
C GLY A 235 14.30 7.16 7.68
N ALA A 236 14.90 8.18 8.29
CA ALA A 236 15.43 8.10 9.65
C ALA A 236 15.23 9.41 10.41
N ILE A 237 14.90 9.30 11.70
CA ILE A 237 15.01 10.43 12.62
C ILE A 237 16.48 10.59 13.00
N VAL A 238 17.08 11.70 12.60
CA VAL A 238 18.52 11.98 12.77
C VAL A 238 18.83 12.99 13.88
N ARG A 239 17.80 13.58 14.52
CA ARG A 239 17.93 14.52 15.63
C ARG A 239 17.41 13.92 16.93
N GLY A 240 18.10 14.16 18.04
CA GLY A 240 17.65 13.83 19.39
C GLY A 240 16.85 14.95 20.07
N LYS A 241 16.14 14.63 21.16
CA LYS A 241 15.47 15.65 21.98
C LYS A 241 16.48 16.63 22.57
N ASN A 242 16.16 17.92 22.51
CA ASN A 242 17.00 19.01 23.05
C ASN A 242 18.45 19.05 22.50
N GLN A 243 18.72 18.36 21.39
CA GLN A 243 20.02 18.38 20.73
C GLN A 243 19.92 19.08 19.37
N PRO A 244 20.91 19.89 18.99
CA PRO A 244 20.98 20.40 17.63
C PRO A 244 21.18 19.24 16.66
N MET A 245 20.58 19.33 15.48
CA MET A 245 20.84 18.40 14.39
C MET A 245 22.20 18.71 13.78
N THR A 246 23.05 17.69 13.61
CA THR A 246 24.40 17.87 13.06
C THR A 246 24.57 17.13 11.72
N PRO A 247 25.48 17.59 10.85
CA PRO A 247 25.83 16.86 9.62
C PRO A 247 26.35 15.44 9.88
N GLU A 248 27.06 15.22 10.99
CA GLU A 248 27.59 13.90 11.38
C GLU A 248 26.44 12.93 11.68
N ALA A 249 25.40 13.37 12.39
CA ALA A 249 24.24 12.53 12.67
C ALA A 249 23.44 12.15 11.41
N VAL A 250 23.49 13.00 10.37
CA VAL A 250 22.95 12.68 9.04
C VAL A 250 23.80 11.61 8.37
N ARG A 251 25.12 11.83 8.28
CA ARG A 251 26.08 10.87 7.69
C ARG A 251 25.95 9.50 8.33
N ASP A 252 25.91 9.43 9.66
CA ASP A 252 25.91 8.18 10.42
C ASP A 252 24.60 7.38 10.25
N LYS A 253 23.54 8.00 9.74
CA LYS A 253 22.24 7.36 9.43
C LYS A 253 21.94 7.33 7.93
N TRP A 254 22.90 7.69 7.07
CA TRP A 254 22.65 7.89 5.65
C TRP A 254 22.14 6.64 4.93
N GLU A 255 22.71 5.47 5.24
CA GLU A 255 22.23 4.19 4.69
C GLU A 255 20.74 3.97 4.97
N LYS A 256 20.29 4.25 6.21
CA LYS A 256 18.87 4.13 6.59
C LYS A 256 17.99 5.19 5.93
N VAL A 257 18.50 6.41 5.72
CA VAL A 257 17.76 7.47 5.00
C VAL A 257 17.50 7.06 3.54
N CYS A 258 18.48 6.40 2.93
CA CYS A 258 18.46 5.96 1.54
C CYS A 258 17.92 4.53 1.33
N ASP A 259 17.44 3.87 2.39
CA ASP A 259 16.88 2.52 2.32
C ASP A 259 15.44 2.53 1.75
N PHE A 260 15.25 1.88 0.60
CA PHE A 260 13.96 1.76 -0.07
C PHE A 260 13.23 0.43 0.23
N ASP A 261 13.80 -0.43 1.09
CA ASP A 261 13.08 -1.59 1.58
C ASP A 261 11.80 -1.13 2.31
N ASN A 262 10.67 -1.73 1.92
CA ASN A 262 9.34 -1.35 2.42
C ASN A 262 8.95 0.13 2.15
N ALA A 263 9.52 0.77 1.12
CA ALA A 263 9.22 2.16 0.79
C ALA A 263 7.72 2.46 0.72
N SER A 264 7.33 3.63 1.21
CA SER A 264 5.97 4.15 1.11
C SER A 264 5.65 4.65 -0.30
N LYS A 265 4.36 4.75 -0.64
CA LYS A 265 3.86 5.21 -1.94
C LYS A 265 3.00 6.47 -1.73
N PRO A 266 3.61 7.62 -1.36
CA PRO A 266 2.89 8.82 -0.98
C PRO A 266 2.03 9.35 -2.14
N ARG A 267 0.81 9.81 -1.83
CA ARG A 267 -0.18 10.25 -2.83
C ARG A 267 -0.61 11.70 -2.67
N SER A 268 -0.28 12.33 -1.55
CA SER A 268 -0.69 13.70 -1.25
C SER A 268 0.33 14.42 -0.37
N ILE A 269 0.25 15.76 -0.37
CA ILE A 269 1.05 16.59 0.52
C ILE A 269 0.69 16.36 2.00
N GLN A 270 -0.58 16.06 2.31
CA GLN A 270 -1.06 15.78 3.65
C GLN A 270 -0.43 14.51 4.24
N GLU A 271 -0.35 13.42 3.46
CA GLU A 271 0.37 12.20 3.87
C GLU A 271 1.86 12.48 4.15
N SER A 272 2.48 13.38 3.36
CA SER A 272 3.87 13.76 3.59
C SER A 272 4.06 14.51 4.91
N ILE A 273 3.17 15.45 5.23
CA ILE A 273 3.20 16.25 6.47
C ILE A 273 2.96 15.37 7.70
N SER A 274 2.05 14.39 7.61
CA SER A 274 1.77 13.46 8.73
C SER A 274 3.04 12.79 9.25
N VAL A 275 3.90 12.32 8.34
CA VAL A 275 5.16 11.66 8.72
C VAL A 275 6.12 12.60 9.46
N LEU A 276 6.11 13.89 9.14
CA LEU A 276 6.93 14.88 9.85
C LEU A 276 6.38 15.14 11.27
N ASN A 277 5.05 15.17 11.43
CA ASN A 277 4.42 15.28 12.74
C ASN A 277 4.73 14.05 13.60
N ASP A 278 4.63 12.85 13.03
CA ASP A 278 4.97 11.60 13.71
C ASP A 278 6.43 11.60 14.17
N ALA A 279 7.34 12.07 13.30
CA ALA A 279 8.75 12.20 13.64
C ALA A 279 8.97 13.23 14.78
N LEU A 280 8.27 14.36 14.77
CA LEU A 280 8.35 15.36 15.84
C LEU A 280 7.88 14.76 17.18
N SER A 281 6.72 14.10 17.20
CA SER A 281 6.20 13.44 18.40
C SER A 281 7.14 12.37 18.94
N GLN A 282 7.77 11.57 18.04
CA GLN A 282 8.78 10.60 18.44
C GLN A 282 10.00 11.27 19.09
N ILE A 283 10.49 12.38 18.54
CA ILE A 283 11.62 13.11 19.13
C ILE A 283 11.25 13.68 20.50
N GLU A 284 10.06 14.26 20.65
CA GLU A 284 9.61 14.82 21.94
C GLU A 284 9.46 13.75 23.03
N SER A 285 9.19 12.50 22.64
CA SER A 285 9.11 11.35 23.55
C SER A 285 10.48 10.78 23.96
N GLN A 286 11.58 11.12 23.28
CA GLN A 286 12.93 10.64 23.65
C GLN A 286 13.44 11.32 24.92
N GLY A 287 13.27 10.69 26.10
CA GLY A 287 13.80 11.22 27.37
C GLY A 287 13.14 10.74 28.66
N THR A 288 12.16 9.85 28.63
CA THR A 288 11.54 9.24 29.82
C THR A 288 12.19 7.91 30.23
N VAL A 289 13.49 7.75 30.00
CA VAL A 289 14.29 6.64 30.53
C VAL A 289 14.82 7.03 31.91
N SER A 290 14.11 6.62 32.97
CA SER A 290 14.60 6.74 34.34
C SER A 290 15.73 5.72 34.57
N MET A 291 16.93 6.22 34.86
CA MET A 291 18.03 5.39 35.35
C MET A 291 17.67 4.86 36.74
N ASN A 292 17.82 3.56 36.94
CA ASN A 292 17.79 2.95 38.27
C ASN A 292 18.90 3.53 39.15
N SER A 293 18.51 4.34 40.14
CA SER A 293 19.28 4.51 41.37
C SER A 293 18.58 3.74 42.48
N THR A 294 19.34 2.87 43.14
CA THR A 294 18.97 2.21 44.38
C THR A 294 18.72 3.26 45.46
N SER A 295 17.46 3.50 45.81
CA SER A 295 17.09 4.04 47.12
C SER A 295 15.69 3.58 47.50
N SER A 296 15.60 3.07 48.73
CA SER A 296 14.36 2.81 49.44
C SER A 296 13.53 4.09 49.51
N GLY A 297 12.41 4.14 48.80
CA GLY A 297 11.50 5.28 48.78
C GLY A 297 10.11 4.84 48.35
N SER A 298 9.12 5.20 49.16
CA SER A 298 7.68 4.88 49.05
C SER A 298 7.10 4.97 47.64
N VAL A 299 6.42 3.91 47.20
CA VAL A 299 5.64 3.84 45.96
C VAL A 299 4.48 4.84 46.03
N VAL A 300 4.59 5.94 45.29
CA VAL A 300 3.43 6.79 44.97
C VAL A 300 2.87 6.28 43.64
N SER A 301 1.67 5.72 43.69
CA SER A 301 0.95 5.19 42.54
C SER A 301 0.53 6.30 41.58
N SER A 302 1.18 6.41 40.44
CA SER A 302 0.57 7.07 39.28
C SER A 302 -0.45 6.09 38.68
N SER A 303 -1.75 6.36 38.88
CA SER A 303 -2.83 5.57 38.31
C SER A 303 -2.75 5.56 36.79
N VAL A 304 -2.71 4.37 36.19
CA VAL A 304 -2.90 4.20 34.74
C VAL A 304 -4.34 4.58 34.43
N ASP A 305 -4.55 5.61 33.61
CA ASP A 305 -5.88 6.00 33.15
C ASP A 305 -6.40 4.98 32.13
N THR A 306 -6.87 3.85 32.64
CA THR A 306 -7.44 2.78 31.81
C THR A 306 -8.71 3.22 31.06
N ALA A 307 -9.41 4.25 31.56
CA ALA A 307 -10.66 4.71 30.97
C ALA A 307 -10.47 5.40 29.61
N SER A 308 -9.35 6.08 29.40
CA SER A 308 -9.01 6.68 28.08
C SER A 308 -8.45 5.67 27.07
N ILE A 309 -8.09 4.45 27.53
CA ILE A 309 -7.50 3.41 26.67
C ILE A 309 -8.54 2.37 26.24
N VAL A 310 -9.45 1.98 27.14
CA VAL A 310 -10.50 1.01 26.83
C VAL A 310 -11.50 1.59 25.82
N GLY A 311 -11.80 0.83 24.78
CA GLY A 311 -12.66 1.25 23.67
C GLY A 311 -11.92 1.99 22.56
N ARG A 312 -10.62 2.26 22.71
CA ARG A 312 -9.81 2.88 21.66
C ARG A 312 -9.65 1.93 20.48
N GLU A 313 -9.99 2.41 19.29
CA GLU A 313 -9.68 1.73 18.04
C GLU A 313 -8.17 1.79 17.78
N LEU A 314 -7.58 0.65 17.44
CA LEU A 314 -6.19 0.54 16.99
C LEU A 314 -6.14 0.62 15.46
N ALA A 315 -4.96 0.42 14.88
CA ALA A 315 -4.80 0.44 13.43
C ALA A 315 -5.76 -0.54 12.73
N THR A 316 -6.40 -0.07 11.67
CA THR A 316 -7.10 -0.92 10.72
C THR A 316 -6.07 -1.59 9.82
N ASN A 317 -6.06 -2.93 9.82
CA ASN A 317 -5.09 -3.73 9.08
C ASN A 317 -5.75 -4.37 7.87
N VAL A 318 -5.03 -4.38 6.74
CA VAL A 318 -5.46 -5.02 5.50
C VAL A 318 -4.56 -6.22 5.23
N TYR A 319 -5.15 -7.41 5.17
CA TYR A 319 -4.47 -8.66 4.87
C TYR A 319 -4.87 -9.15 3.48
N LYS A 320 -3.92 -9.12 2.54
CA LYS A 320 -4.10 -9.63 1.18
C LYS A 320 -3.41 -10.98 1.05
N TYR A 321 -4.09 -11.95 0.48
CA TYR A 321 -3.59 -13.30 0.36
C TYR A 321 -4.17 -14.01 -0.85
N THR A 322 -3.49 -15.07 -1.26
CA THR A 322 -3.86 -16.01 -2.31
C THR A 322 -4.12 -17.38 -1.68
N HIS A 323 -4.21 -18.44 -2.49
CA HIS A 323 -4.27 -19.80 -1.97
C HIS A 323 -2.98 -20.23 -1.23
N LEU A 324 -1.86 -19.52 -1.46
CA LEU A 324 -0.57 -19.85 -0.85
C LEU A 324 -0.60 -19.76 0.67
N GLU A 325 -1.15 -18.68 1.23
CA GLU A 325 -1.13 -18.43 2.67
C GLU A 325 -1.97 -19.44 3.48
N PRO A 326 -3.19 -19.83 3.07
CA PRO A 326 -3.95 -20.90 3.71
C PRO A 326 -3.23 -22.26 3.65
N ILE A 327 -2.58 -22.59 2.53
CA ILE A 327 -1.82 -23.84 2.38
C ILE A 327 -0.59 -23.83 3.28
N LEU A 328 0.17 -22.74 3.29
CA LEU A 328 1.33 -22.55 4.18
C LEU A 328 0.93 -22.67 5.65
N TYR A 329 -0.18 -22.06 6.03
CA TYR A 329 -0.73 -22.18 7.38
C TYR A 329 -1.11 -23.63 7.70
N ALA A 330 -1.83 -24.32 6.79
CA ALA A 330 -2.24 -25.70 6.97
C ALA A 330 -1.04 -26.62 7.21
N LEU A 331 0.02 -26.49 6.41
CA LEU A 331 1.29 -27.18 6.62
C LEU A 331 1.94 -26.80 7.96
N GLY A 332 1.94 -25.51 8.28
CA GLY A 332 2.48 -24.95 9.53
C GLY A 332 1.81 -25.49 10.79
N VAL A 333 0.55 -25.95 10.70
CA VAL A 333 -0.18 -26.60 11.80
C VAL A 333 -0.28 -28.13 11.65
N GLY A 334 0.55 -28.72 10.78
CA GLY A 334 0.76 -30.16 10.71
C GLY A 334 -0.10 -30.91 9.70
N MET A 335 -0.86 -30.22 8.84
CA MET A 335 -1.49 -30.91 7.70
C MET A 335 -0.41 -31.47 6.79
N SER A 336 -0.70 -32.64 6.23
CA SER A 336 0.27 -33.43 5.48
C SER A 336 -0.45 -34.30 4.47
N THR A 337 0.18 -34.48 3.31
CA THR A 337 -0.26 -35.39 2.24
C THR A 337 -0.24 -36.87 2.65
N LYS A 338 0.30 -37.21 3.82
CA LYS A 338 0.19 -38.56 4.41
C LYS A 338 -1.26 -38.95 4.69
N ASP A 339 -2.12 -37.97 4.92
CA ASP A 339 -3.55 -38.17 5.13
C ASP A 339 -4.32 -37.64 3.92
N PRO A 340 -4.99 -38.51 3.14
CA PRO A 340 -5.77 -38.10 1.97
C PRO A 340 -6.83 -37.05 2.28
N ASP A 341 -7.41 -37.05 3.48
CA ASP A 341 -8.46 -36.09 3.88
C ASP A 341 -7.92 -34.67 4.04
N HIS A 342 -6.60 -34.48 4.00
CA HIS A 342 -5.96 -33.17 4.06
C HIS A 342 -5.81 -32.49 2.69
N LEU A 343 -6.04 -33.20 1.59
CA LEU A 343 -5.83 -32.64 0.24
C LEU A 343 -6.63 -31.36 0.00
N LYS A 344 -7.86 -31.30 0.52
CA LYS A 344 -8.73 -30.10 0.47
C LYS A 344 -8.20 -28.87 1.20
N PHE A 345 -7.15 -29.00 2.00
CA PHE A 345 -6.47 -27.85 2.65
C PHE A 345 -5.11 -27.55 2.03
N LEU A 346 -4.61 -28.41 1.14
CA LEU A 346 -3.22 -28.39 0.65
C LEU A 346 -3.10 -28.21 -0.86
N PHE A 347 -4.20 -28.34 -1.61
CA PHE A 347 -4.19 -28.25 -3.06
C PHE A 347 -5.34 -27.38 -3.56
N GLU A 348 -4.98 -26.24 -4.14
CA GLU A 348 -5.88 -25.23 -4.69
C GLU A 348 -6.69 -25.73 -5.90
N GLY A 349 -6.23 -26.78 -6.58
CA GLY A 349 -6.96 -27.45 -7.66
C GLY A 349 -7.99 -28.49 -7.19
N SER A 350 -8.11 -28.73 -5.89
CA SER A 350 -9.18 -29.59 -5.35
C SER A 350 -10.54 -28.88 -5.46
N GLU A 351 -11.59 -29.60 -5.87
CA GLU A 351 -12.95 -29.07 -5.90
C GLU A 351 -13.47 -28.68 -4.50
N GLU A 352 -12.90 -29.28 -3.46
CA GLU A 352 -13.24 -29.02 -2.06
C GLU A 352 -12.28 -28.04 -1.37
N PHE A 353 -11.41 -27.36 -2.14
CA PHE A 353 -10.37 -26.51 -1.56
C PHE A 353 -10.95 -25.45 -0.61
N CYS A 354 -10.49 -25.47 0.64
CA CYS A 354 -10.97 -24.57 1.68
C CYS A 354 -9.89 -24.24 2.71
N CYS A 355 -10.11 -23.16 3.44
CA CYS A 355 -9.23 -22.74 4.54
C CYS A 355 -9.53 -23.53 5.81
N LEU A 356 -8.49 -23.90 6.57
CA LEU A 356 -8.69 -24.31 7.95
C LEU A 356 -9.36 -23.17 8.74
N PRO A 357 -10.40 -23.43 9.55
CA PRO A 357 -11.07 -22.39 10.32
C PRO A 357 -10.11 -21.59 11.21
N SER A 358 -9.11 -22.25 11.78
CA SER A 358 -8.10 -21.64 12.65
C SER A 358 -7.17 -20.67 11.91
N PHE A 359 -7.12 -20.67 10.58
CA PHE A 359 -6.45 -19.62 9.79
C PHE A 359 -6.99 -18.23 10.09
N GLY A 360 -8.23 -18.11 10.60
CA GLY A 360 -8.85 -16.84 10.97
C GLY A 360 -8.10 -16.04 12.04
N VAL A 361 -7.12 -16.63 12.73
CA VAL A 361 -6.22 -15.88 13.63
C VAL A 361 -5.15 -15.10 12.87
N ILE A 362 -4.77 -15.53 11.66
CA ILE A 362 -3.65 -14.96 10.90
C ILE A 362 -3.93 -13.53 10.42
N PRO A 363 -5.07 -13.23 9.74
CA PRO A 363 -5.40 -11.85 9.36
C PRO A 363 -5.60 -10.90 10.54
N ALA A 364 -5.85 -11.44 11.74
CA ALA A 364 -6.07 -10.68 12.96
C ALA A 364 -4.79 -10.55 13.82
N GLN A 365 -3.77 -11.36 13.57
CA GLN A 365 -2.57 -11.46 14.41
C GLN A 365 -1.72 -10.18 14.37
N THR A 366 -1.71 -9.43 13.26
CA THR A 366 -0.99 -8.15 13.16
C THR A 366 -1.41 -7.16 14.24
N SER A 367 -2.68 -7.22 14.68
CA SER A 367 -3.22 -6.38 15.75
C SER A 367 -2.63 -6.66 17.13
N MET A 368 -1.89 -7.75 17.33
CA MET A 368 -1.10 -7.99 18.53
C MET A 368 0.18 -7.15 18.59
N PHE A 369 0.67 -6.72 17.43
CA PHE A 369 1.96 -6.02 17.30
C PHE A 369 1.75 -4.54 16.96
N ASP A 370 0.81 -4.23 16.06
CA ASP A 370 0.53 -2.88 15.62
C ASP A 370 -0.40 -2.16 16.59
N GLY A 371 -0.02 -0.94 16.99
CA GLY A 371 -0.80 -0.09 17.89
C GLY A 371 -0.67 -0.42 19.38
N VAL A 372 -0.27 -1.63 19.77
CA VAL A 372 -0.03 -1.99 21.18
C VAL A 372 1.10 -1.17 21.83
N PRO A 373 2.26 -0.95 21.17
CA PRO A 373 3.33 -0.09 21.71
C PRO A 373 2.95 1.39 21.84
N SER A 374 1.83 1.81 21.22
CA SER A 374 1.36 3.20 21.21
C SER A 374 0.32 3.51 22.28
N LEU A 375 0.01 2.55 23.17
CA LEU A 375 -0.97 2.73 24.24
C LEU A 375 -0.38 3.61 25.36
N PRO A 376 -0.94 4.81 25.61
CA PRO A 376 -0.41 5.73 26.60
C PRO A 376 -0.59 5.19 28.02
N GLY A 377 0.42 5.38 28.88
CA GLY A 377 0.31 5.08 30.32
C GLY A 377 0.59 3.63 30.74
N LEU A 378 0.73 2.68 29.81
CA LEU A 378 1.15 1.31 30.12
C LEU A 378 2.62 1.10 29.75
N ASN A 379 3.48 0.80 30.72
CA ASN A 379 4.88 0.47 30.47
C ASN A 379 5.00 -0.97 29.94
N ILE A 380 4.74 -1.14 28.63
CA ILE A 380 4.72 -2.43 27.95
C ILE A 380 6.07 -2.69 27.28
N ASP A 381 6.73 -3.77 27.70
CA ASP A 381 7.92 -4.33 27.07
C ASP A 381 7.51 -5.52 26.19
N LEU A 382 7.66 -5.38 24.86
CA LEU A 382 7.31 -6.43 23.90
C LEU A 382 8.15 -7.71 24.08
N ALA A 383 9.38 -7.61 24.59
CA ALA A 383 10.21 -8.78 24.87
C ALA A 383 9.65 -9.61 26.04
N LYS A 384 8.78 -9.02 26.85
CA LYS A 384 8.07 -9.64 27.97
C LYS A 384 6.59 -9.89 27.68
N MET A 385 6.20 -9.82 26.41
CA MET A 385 4.85 -10.14 25.97
C MET A 385 4.68 -11.66 25.86
N LEU A 386 3.70 -12.18 26.58
CA LEU A 386 3.24 -13.55 26.46
C LEU A 386 1.82 -13.56 25.92
N HIS A 387 1.59 -14.30 24.84
CA HIS A 387 0.23 -14.56 24.38
C HIS A 387 -0.41 -15.59 25.34
N GLY A 388 -1.31 -15.13 26.21
CA GLY A 388 -1.87 -15.94 27.30
C GLY A 388 -3.12 -16.73 26.93
N GLU A 389 -4.06 -16.12 26.21
CA GLU A 389 -5.30 -16.77 25.77
C GLU A 389 -5.74 -16.29 24.39
N GLN A 390 -6.40 -17.17 23.64
CA GLN A 390 -6.96 -16.88 22.32
C GLN A 390 -8.43 -17.28 22.28
N TYR A 391 -9.28 -16.41 21.74
CA TYR A 391 -10.62 -16.76 21.25
C TYR A 391 -10.72 -16.48 19.75
N LEU A 392 -11.33 -17.39 19.00
CA LEU A 392 -11.69 -17.20 17.61
C LEU A 392 -13.14 -17.67 17.42
N GLU A 393 -13.94 -16.88 16.74
CA GLU A 393 -15.29 -17.21 16.30
C GLU A 393 -15.45 -16.92 14.81
N LEU A 394 -15.98 -17.88 14.07
CA LEU A 394 -16.35 -17.70 12.66
C LEU A 394 -17.84 -17.39 12.54
N TYR A 395 -18.16 -16.50 11.62
CA TYR A 395 -19.52 -16.21 11.18
C TYR A 395 -19.79 -16.78 9.78
N LYS A 396 -18.73 -16.90 8.97
CA LYS A 396 -18.73 -17.51 7.64
C LYS A 396 -17.41 -18.27 7.43
N PRO A 397 -17.37 -19.29 6.55
CA PRO A 397 -16.11 -19.85 6.09
C PRO A 397 -15.20 -18.77 5.51
N LEU A 398 -13.89 -18.88 5.75
CA LEU A 398 -12.93 -17.93 5.23
C LEU A 398 -12.76 -18.13 3.71
N PRO A 399 -12.66 -17.05 2.92
CA PRO A 399 -12.35 -17.19 1.51
C PRO A 399 -10.96 -17.81 1.31
N THR A 400 -10.74 -18.48 0.18
CA THR A 400 -9.47 -19.14 -0.15
C THR A 400 -8.43 -18.19 -0.73
N SER A 401 -8.83 -16.97 -1.10
CA SER A 401 -7.96 -15.87 -1.52
C SER A 401 -8.73 -14.55 -1.40
N GLY A 402 -8.02 -13.43 -1.44
CA GLY A 402 -8.62 -12.10 -1.51
C GLY A 402 -8.04 -11.14 -0.50
N GLN A 403 -8.89 -10.25 -0.02
CA GLN A 403 -8.51 -9.17 0.89
C GLN A 403 -9.44 -9.15 2.09
N LEU A 404 -8.85 -9.20 3.28
CA LEU A 404 -9.54 -9.07 4.56
C LEU A 404 -9.12 -7.77 5.24
N THR A 405 -10.07 -7.13 5.92
CA THR A 405 -9.83 -5.91 6.70
C THR A 405 -10.12 -6.20 8.16
N SER A 406 -9.14 -6.02 9.04
CA SER A 406 -9.25 -6.24 10.48
C SER A 406 -9.31 -4.91 11.21
N VAL A 407 -10.40 -4.67 11.94
CA VAL A 407 -10.59 -3.51 12.82
C VAL A 407 -10.42 -3.97 14.25
N SER A 408 -9.56 -3.29 14.99
CA SER A 408 -9.10 -3.75 16.30
C SER A 408 -9.43 -2.73 17.38
N THR A 409 -9.81 -3.17 18.57
CA THR A 409 -10.19 -2.30 19.67
C THR A 409 -9.65 -2.85 20.98
N VAL A 410 -9.16 -1.97 21.86
CA VAL A 410 -8.81 -2.37 23.22
C VAL A 410 -10.09 -2.68 23.99
N ALA A 411 -10.37 -3.95 24.21
CA ALA A 411 -11.56 -4.40 24.91
C ALA A 411 -11.45 -4.09 26.41
N ASP A 412 -10.30 -4.39 27.00
CA ASP A 412 -10.04 -4.17 28.42
C ASP A 412 -8.56 -4.24 28.81
N ILE A 413 -8.24 -3.72 30.01
CA ILE A 413 -6.92 -3.83 30.63
C ILE A 413 -7.10 -4.30 32.08
N LEU A 414 -6.34 -5.34 32.46
CA LEU A 414 -6.39 -5.93 33.80
C LEU A 414 -5.04 -5.86 34.50
N ASP A 415 -5.08 -5.58 35.80
CA ASP A 415 -3.92 -5.67 36.68
C ASP A 415 -3.85 -7.05 37.32
N LYS A 416 -2.76 -7.78 37.12
CA LYS A 416 -2.51 -9.10 37.72
C LYS A 416 -1.43 -9.05 38.80
N GLY A 417 -1.11 -7.88 39.34
CA GLY A 417 -0.07 -7.67 40.34
C GLY A 417 1.28 -7.46 39.67
N SER A 418 2.00 -8.54 39.37
CA SER A 418 3.33 -8.44 38.73
C SER A 418 3.28 -8.30 37.20
N GLY A 419 2.10 -8.14 36.59
CA GLY A 419 1.94 -7.97 35.15
C GLY A 419 0.55 -7.44 34.78
N ALA A 420 0.40 -7.00 33.53
CA ALA A 420 -0.86 -6.53 32.98
C ALA A 420 -1.41 -7.53 31.96
N VAL A 421 -2.74 -7.64 31.83
CA VAL A 421 -3.39 -8.30 30.69
C VAL A 421 -4.07 -7.25 29.84
N LEU A 422 -3.76 -7.22 28.55
CA LEU A 422 -4.47 -6.46 27.53
C LEU A 422 -5.40 -7.39 26.75
N LEU A 423 -6.68 -7.05 26.71
CA LEU A 423 -7.67 -7.72 25.88
C LEU A 423 -7.88 -6.90 24.61
N ILE A 424 -7.69 -7.51 23.45
CA ILE A 424 -7.88 -6.87 22.15
C ILE A 424 -8.96 -7.63 21.40
N ASP A 425 -10.04 -6.94 21.05
CA ASP A 425 -11.08 -7.43 20.17
C ASP A 425 -10.72 -7.08 18.73
N VAL A 426 -10.82 -8.04 17.81
CA VAL A 426 -10.53 -7.83 16.38
C VAL A 426 -11.67 -8.39 15.55
N ASN A 427 -12.34 -7.52 14.79
CA ASN A 427 -13.38 -7.87 13.83
C ASN A 427 -12.77 -7.87 12.43
N THR A 428 -12.84 -9.00 11.73
CA THR A 428 -12.27 -9.14 10.38
C THR A 428 -13.38 -9.26 9.34
N TYR A 429 -13.27 -8.46 8.28
CA TYR A 429 -14.27 -8.30 7.24
C TYR A 429 -13.75 -8.73 5.87
N CYS A 430 -14.61 -9.33 5.05
CA CYS A 430 -14.42 -9.51 3.62
C CYS A 430 -15.39 -8.55 2.89
N GLY A 431 -14.88 -7.46 2.33
CA GLY A 431 -15.74 -6.37 1.87
C GLY A 431 -16.53 -5.76 3.04
N LYS A 432 -17.85 -5.94 3.04
CA LYS A 432 -18.74 -5.49 4.13
C LYS A 432 -19.15 -6.60 5.10
N ASP A 433 -18.82 -7.86 4.78
CA ASP A 433 -19.25 -9.02 5.55
C ASP A 433 -18.28 -9.30 6.70
N LEU A 434 -18.79 -9.37 7.94
CA LEU A 434 -18.01 -9.87 9.07
C LEU A 434 -17.77 -11.38 8.90
N VAL A 435 -16.52 -11.80 8.79
CA VAL A 435 -16.16 -13.22 8.57
C VAL A 435 -15.70 -13.90 9.86
N CYS A 436 -14.92 -13.19 10.70
CA CYS A 436 -14.50 -13.71 11.99
C CYS A 436 -14.30 -12.62 13.03
N TYR A 437 -14.38 -13.03 14.29
CA TYR A 437 -14.03 -12.23 15.46
C TYR A 437 -12.95 -12.97 16.26
N ASN A 438 -11.92 -12.23 16.66
CA ASN A 438 -10.85 -12.70 17.53
C ASN A 438 -10.84 -11.89 18.82
N GLN A 439 -10.51 -12.55 19.93
CA GLN A 439 -10.09 -11.86 21.15
C GLN A 439 -8.72 -12.39 21.58
N PHE A 440 -7.73 -11.51 21.56
CA PHE A 440 -6.38 -11.78 22.03
C PHE A 440 -6.24 -11.35 23.49
N SER A 441 -5.63 -12.20 24.32
CA SER A 441 -5.25 -11.86 25.70
C SER A 441 -3.73 -11.85 25.79
N LEU A 442 -3.15 -10.65 25.80
CA LEU A 442 -1.72 -10.43 25.88
C LEU A 442 -1.31 -10.13 27.32
N PHE A 443 -0.40 -10.92 27.88
CA PHE A 443 0.13 -10.72 29.22
C PHE A 443 1.51 -10.08 29.15
N PHE A 444 1.70 -8.97 29.84
CA PHE A 444 2.95 -8.23 29.88
C PHE A 444 3.57 -8.34 31.28
N VAL A 445 4.68 -9.07 31.38
CA VAL A 445 5.39 -9.26 32.65
C VAL A 445 6.01 -7.94 33.09
N GLY A 446 5.78 -7.53 34.34
CA GLY A 446 6.31 -6.30 34.93
C GLY A 446 5.42 -5.07 34.73
N ALA A 447 4.39 -5.13 33.88
CA ALA A 447 3.51 -4.00 33.58
C ALA A 447 2.31 -3.86 34.54
N GLY A 448 2.28 -4.61 35.65
CA GLY A 448 1.20 -4.59 36.65
C GLY A 448 1.45 -3.63 37.81
N GLY A 449 0.61 -3.69 38.84
CA GLY A 449 0.79 -2.94 40.09
C GLY A 449 0.27 -1.50 40.04
N PHE A 450 -0.58 -1.20 39.06
CA PHE A 450 -1.22 0.10 38.85
C PHE A 450 -2.60 0.23 39.52
N GLY A 451 -3.04 -0.80 40.25
CA GLY A 451 -4.29 -0.77 41.03
C GLY A 451 -5.56 -0.96 40.19
N GLY A 452 -5.43 -1.54 38.99
CA GLY A 452 -6.55 -1.81 38.10
C GLY A 452 -7.40 -3.02 38.51
N LYS A 453 -8.53 -3.22 37.82
CA LYS A 453 -9.37 -4.41 38.04
C LYS A 453 -8.64 -5.69 37.65
N ARG A 454 -8.93 -6.79 38.36
CA ARG A 454 -8.28 -8.09 38.15
C ARG A 454 -9.03 -9.01 37.19
N THR A 455 -10.29 -8.70 36.88
CA THR A 455 -11.18 -9.50 36.03
C THR A 455 -11.94 -8.59 35.05
N SER A 456 -12.40 -9.16 33.94
CA SER A 456 -13.22 -8.48 32.93
C SER A 456 -14.42 -9.34 32.59
N GLU A 457 -15.60 -8.73 32.52
CA GLU A 457 -16.80 -9.36 31.96
C GLU A 457 -16.74 -9.47 30.43
N LYS A 458 -15.86 -8.70 29.77
CA LYS A 458 -15.63 -8.75 28.32
C LYS A 458 -14.73 -9.92 27.91
N ALA A 459 -13.99 -10.50 28.85
CA ALA A 459 -13.10 -11.63 28.58
C ALA A 459 -13.89 -12.89 28.23
N LYS A 460 -13.59 -13.51 27.10
CA LYS A 460 -14.09 -14.85 26.76
C LYS A 460 -13.46 -15.87 27.70
N VAL A 461 -14.26 -16.54 28.52
CA VAL A 461 -13.78 -17.41 29.60
C VAL A 461 -13.50 -18.83 29.09
N THR A 462 -12.40 -19.43 29.55
CA THR A 462 -12.09 -20.85 29.33
C THR A 462 -12.96 -21.75 30.22
N VAL A 463 -13.25 -22.96 29.74
CA VAL A 463 -13.97 -23.98 30.51
C VAL A 463 -13.01 -25.11 30.88
N ASN A 464 -13.16 -25.65 32.09
CA ASN A 464 -12.38 -26.81 32.50
C ASN A 464 -12.80 -28.06 31.71
N PRO A 465 -11.87 -29.00 31.48
CA PRO A 465 -12.22 -30.30 30.91
C PRO A 465 -13.10 -31.10 31.89
N PRO A 466 -14.01 -31.94 31.39
CA PRO A 466 -14.82 -32.83 32.22
C PRO A 466 -13.96 -33.76 33.08
N LYS A 467 -14.39 -34.04 34.32
CA LYS A 467 -13.70 -34.94 35.26
C LYS A 467 -13.99 -36.42 34.96
N ARG A 468 -13.75 -36.85 33.72
CA ARG A 468 -13.89 -38.24 33.23
C ARG A 468 -12.85 -38.53 32.16
N PRO A 469 -12.61 -39.79 31.75
CA PRO A 469 -11.71 -40.08 30.62
C PRO A 469 -12.15 -39.37 29.32
N PRO A 470 -11.19 -38.97 28.45
CA PRO A 470 -11.49 -38.37 27.15
C PRO A 470 -12.20 -39.34 26.23
N ASP A 471 -13.12 -38.81 25.41
CA ASP A 471 -13.83 -39.57 24.39
C ASP A 471 -12.91 -39.92 23.21
N ALA A 472 -11.93 -39.05 22.93
CA ALA A 472 -10.95 -39.25 21.88
C ALA A 472 -9.61 -38.63 22.27
N VAL A 473 -8.53 -39.26 21.79
CA VAL A 473 -7.16 -38.78 21.98
C VAL A 473 -6.42 -38.91 20.66
N ILE A 474 -5.87 -37.79 20.16
CA ILE A 474 -5.04 -37.77 18.95
C ILE A 474 -3.64 -37.30 19.33
N SER A 475 -2.62 -37.95 18.75
CA SER A 475 -1.22 -37.60 18.98
C SER A 475 -0.54 -37.21 17.66
N ASP A 476 0.12 -36.07 17.67
CA ASP A 476 0.87 -35.52 16.54
C ASP A 476 2.31 -35.25 16.95
N VAL A 477 3.26 -35.66 16.11
CA VAL A 477 4.67 -35.29 16.29
C VAL A 477 4.93 -34.02 15.49
N THR A 478 5.30 -32.94 16.19
CA THR A 478 5.77 -31.72 15.52
C THR A 478 7.15 -31.97 14.92
N THR A 479 7.47 -31.36 13.78
CA THR A 479 8.82 -31.45 13.22
C THR A 479 9.81 -30.59 14.01
N ALA A 480 11.11 -30.83 13.84
CA ALA A 480 12.14 -29.93 14.39
C ALA A 480 12.02 -28.50 13.86
N ASP A 481 11.55 -28.36 12.61
CA ASP A 481 11.38 -27.08 11.91
C ASP A 481 9.96 -26.50 12.03
N GLN A 482 9.10 -27.06 12.90
CA GLN A 482 7.68 -26.69 12.94
C GLN A 482 7.46 -25.18 13.19
N ALA A 483 8.26 -24.59 14.09
CA ALA A 483 8.21 -23.16 14.35
C ALA A 483 8.76 -22.33 13.18
N ALA A 484 9.80 -22.82 12.50
CA ALA A 484 10.38 -22.18 11.33
C ALA A 484 9.43 -22.18 10.12
N LEU A 485 8.58 -23.21 10.00
CA LEU A 485 7.52 -23.26 9.00
C LEU A 485 6.32 -22.39 9.40
N TYR A 486 5.82 -22.52 10.64
CA TYR A 486 4.63 -21.80 11.08
C TYR A 486 4.81 -20.27 11.03
N ARG A 487 5.98 -19.75 11.39
CA ARG A 487 6.26 -18.30 11.34
C ARG A 487 6.06 -17.67 9.96
N LEU A 488 6.19 -18.44 8.88
CA LEU A 488 5.94 -17.97 7.51
C LEU A 488 4.47 -17.56 7.30
N SER A 489 3.57 -17.96 8.20
CA SER A 489 2.18 -17.49 8.22
C SER A 489 2.02 -16.07 8.77
N GLY A 490 3.09 -15.43 9.29
CA GLY A 490 3.07 -14.00 9.64
C GLY A 490 3.59 -13.64 11.04
N ASP A 491 4.00 -14.61 11.86
CA ASP A 491 4.56 -14.35 13.19
C ASP A 491 6.09 -14.43 13.20
N TRP A 492 6.72 -13.27 12.97
CA TRP A 492 8.17 -13.16 12.81
C TRP A 492 8.94 -13.03 14.12
N ASN A 493 8.30 -13.17 15.28
CA ASN A 493 8.96 -13.01 16.59
C ASN A 493 10.20 -13.93 16.71
N PRO A 494 11.42 -13.37 16.93
CA PRO A 494 12.66 -14.16 16.97
C PRO A 494 12.68 -15.23 18.06
N LEU A 495 11.86 -15.10 19.11
CA LEU A 495 11.66 -16.09 20.19
C LEU A 495 11.45 -17.53 19.68
N HIS A 496 10.88 -17.66 18.49
CA HIS A 496 10.50 -18.94 17.89
C HIS A 496 11.56 -19.56 16.98
N VAL A 497 12.68 -18.88 16.73
CA VAL A 497 13.72 -19.39 15.81
C VAL A 497 15.16 -19.09 16.26
N ASP A 498 15.41 -17.97 16.94
CA ASP A 498 16.75 -17.56 17.39
C ASP A 498 16.99 -17.99 18.84
N PRO A 499 17.96 -18.89 19.11
CA PRO A 499 18.31 -19.30 20.47
C PRO A 499 18.74 -18.15 21.39
N SER A 500 19.43 -17.14 20.85
CA SER A 500 19.93 -16.01 21.65
C SER A 500 18.77 -15.16 22.15
N PHE A 501 17.80 -14.89 21.28
CA PHE A 501 16.60 -14.15 21.64
C PHE A 501 15.68 -14.96 22.57
N ALA A 502 15.55 -16.28 22.33
CA ALA A 502 14.78 -17.15 23.21
C ALA A 502 15.32 -17.16 24.66
N ALA A 503 16.65 -17.10 24.82
CA ALA A 503 17.29 -17.00 26.13
C ALA A 503 16.95 -15.69 26.86
N LEU A 504 16.82 -14.56 26.16
CA LEU A 504 16.37 -13.28 26.74
C LEU A 504 14.95 -13.38 27.32
N GLY A 505 14.08 -14.16 26.67
CA GLY A 505 12.73 -14.47 27.16
C GLY A 505 12.67 -15.53 28.26
N GLY A 506 13.82 -16.04 28.73
CA GLY A 506 13.90 -17.06 29.78
C GLY A 506 13.73 -18.50 29.31
N PHE A 507 13.80 -18.77 28.01
CA PHE A 507 13.67 -20.11 27.44
C PHE A 507 15.04 -20.70 27.09
N LYS A 508 15.23 -22.00 27.37
CA LYS A 508 16.50 -22.71 27.08
C LYS A 508 16.78 -22.88 25.58
N LYS A 509 15.74 -22.84 24.75
CA LYS A 509 15.78 -22.97 23.30
C LYS A 509 14.49 -22.37 22.71
N PRO A 510 14.44 -22.09 21.39
CA PRO A 510 13.23 -21.56 20.76
C PRO A 510 12.01 -22.45 21.00
N ILE A 511 10.88 -21.82 21.34
CA ILE A 511 9.61 -22.50 21.60
C ILE A 511 8.71 -22.44 20.36
N LEU A 512 7.81 -23.40 20.22
CA LEU A 512 6.74 -23.38 19.22
C LEU A 512 5.74 -22.28 19.56
N HIS A 513 5.18 -21.61 18.55
CA HIS A 513 4.13 -20.62 18.73
C HIS A 513 2.91 -21.24 19.42
N GLY A 514 2.33 -20.53 20.40
CA GLY A 514 1.07 -20.96 21.02
C GLY A 514 -0.02 -21.18 19.97
N LEU A 515 -0.14 -20.25 19.02
CA LEU A 515 -1.11 -20.34 17.91
C LEU A 515 -0.85 -21.51 16.95
N CYS A 516 0.38 -22.02 16.86
CA CYS A 516 0.67 -23.25 16.14
C CYS A 516 0.04 -24.45 16.88
N SER A 517 0.32 -24.61 18.18
CA SER A 517 -0.28 -25.70 18.99
C SER A 517 -1.81 -25.61 19.07
N PHE A 518 -2.36 -24.40 19.01
CA PHE A 518 -3.79 -24.13 18.84
C PHE A 518 -4.32 -24.67 17.51
N GLY A 519 -3.61 -24.43 16.40
CA GLY A 519 -3.97 -24.97 15.08
C GLY A 519 -3.96 -26.49 15.06
N PHE A 520 -2.97 -27.13 15.68
CA PHE A 520 -2.93 -28.59 15.87
C PHE A 520 -4.16 -29.10 16.65
N ALA A 521 -4.52 -28.45 17.76
CA ALA A 521 -5.69 -28.85 18.52
C ALA A 521 -7.00 -28.63 17.75
N ALA A 522 -7.13 -27.49 17.05
CA ALA A 522 -8.31 -27.14 16.27
C ALA A 522 -8.57 -28.14 15.14
N ARG A 523 -7.54 -28.52 14.39
CA ARG A 523 -7.67 -29.54 13.33
C ARG A 523 -7.99 -30.93 13.89
N ASN A 524 -7.45 -31.29 15.06
CA ASN A 524 -7.74 -32.58 15.70
C ASN A 524 -9.22 -32.68 16.11
N VAL A 525 -9.76 -31.60 16.69
CA VAL A 525 -11.19 -31.51 17.01
C VAL A 525 -12.05 -31.56 15.74
N LEU A 526 -11.66 -30.80 14.71
CA LEU A 526 -12.38 -30.76 13.43
C LEU A 526 -12.40 -32.13 12.73
N LYS A 527 -11.26 -32.80 12.68
CA LYS A 527 -11.14 -34.16 12.13
C LYS A 527 -12.02 -35.13 12.90
N GLN A 528 -11.89 -35.16 14.23
CA GLN A 528 -12.52 -36.17 15.07
C GLN A 528 -14.05 -36.02 15.18
N PHE A 529 -14.57 -34.79 15.24
CA PHE A 529 -15.99 -34.55 15.55
C PHE A 529 -16.77 -33.87 14.43
N ALA A 530 -16.07 -33.39 13.40
CA ALA A 530 -16.67 -32.74 12.24
C ALA A 530 -16.29 -33.38 10.90
N ASN A 531 -15.55 -34.48 10.85
CA ASN A 531 -15.09 -35.12 9.60
C ASN A 531 -14.36 -34.11 8.68
N ASN A 532 -13.59 -33.19 9.27
CA ASN A 532 -12.93 -32.09 8.55
C ASN A 532 -13.91 -31.17 7.77
N ASP A 533 -15.20 -31.12 8.13
CA ASP A 533 -16.16 -30.15 7.59
C ASP A 533 -16.03 -28.80 8.30
N VAL A 534 -15.46 -27.83 7.58
CA VAL A 534 -15.18 -26.47 8.08
C VAL A 534 -16.46 -25.70 8.46
N ASN A 535 -17.61 -26.05 7.88
CA ASN A 535 -18.89 -25.38 8.16
C ASN A 535 -19.43 -25.70 9.55
N ARG A 536 -18.92 -26.77 10.19
CA ARG A 536 -19.31 -27.16 11.55
C ARG A 536 -18.46 -26.49 12.62
N PHE A 537 -17.43 -25.74 12.24
CA PHE A 537 -16.63 -24.96 13.18
C PHE A 537 -17.35 -23.64 13.50
N LYS A 538 -17.64 -23.41 14.79
CA LYS A 538 -18.24 -22.16 15.25
C LYS A 538 -17.24 -21.25 15.97
N ALA A 539 -16.63 -21.75 17.04
CA ALA A 539 -15.69 -20.99 17.85
C ALA A 539 -14.75 -21.91 18.63
N ILE A 540 -13.62 -21.34 19.06
CA ILE A 540 -12.60 -22.01 19.86
C ILE A 540 -12.04 -21.02 20.88
N LYS A 541 -11.85 -21.48 22.12
CA LYS A 541 -11.23 -20.72 23.21
C LYS A 541 -10.13 -21.56 23.83
N VAL A 542 -8.94 -20.99 23.99
CA VAL A 542 -7.81 -21.64 24.67
C VAL A 542 -7.10 -20.72 25.65
N ARG A 543 -6.40 -21.34 26.59
CA ARG A 543 -5.34 -20.71 27.40
C ARG A 543 -4.03 -21.44 27.10
N PHE A 544 -2.98 -20.70 26.81
CA PHE A 544 -1.63 -21.24 26.64
C PHE A 544 -0.99 -21.39 28.01
N ALA A 545 -0.91 -22.64 28.50
CA ALA A 545 -0.49 -22.93 29.87
C ALA A 545 1.02 -23.19 30.02
N LYS A 546 1.65 -23.79 29.02
CA LYS A 546 3.06 -24.21 29.05
C LYS A 546 3.70 -24.10 27.65
N PRO A 547 5.02 -23.84 27.56
CA PRO A 547 5.72 -23.84 26.29
C PRO A 547 5.77 -25.26 25.68
N VAL A 548 5.72 -25.31 24.35
CA VAL A 548 5.98 -26.50 23.54
C VAL A 548 7.29 -26.27 22.81
N PHE A 549 8.11 -27.30 22.65
CA PHE A 549 9.30 -27.24 21.82
C PHE A 549 9.09 -28.00 20.50
N PRO A 550 9.56 -27.46 19.35
CA PRO A 550 9.55 -28.21 18.09
C PRO A 550 10.23 -29.57 18.23
N GLY A 551 9.69 -30.60 17.55
CA GLY A 551 10.09 -32.00 17.68
C GLY A 551 9.33 -32.79 18.75
N GLN A 552 8.58 -32.13 19.64
CA GLN A 552 7.81 -32.81 20.68
C GLN A 552 6.49 -33.38 20.14
N THR A 553 5.97 -34.39 20.86
CA THR A 553 4.66 -34.98 20.58
C THR A 553 3.58 -34.22 21.34
N LEU A 554 2.61 -33.68 20.60
CA LEU A 554 1.39 -33.10 21.12
C LEU A 554 0.32 -34.17 21.23
N GLN A 555 -0.33 -34.29 22.39
CA GLN A 555 -1.49 -35.16 22.60
C GLN A 555 -2.71 -34.30 22.91
N THR A 556 -3.68 -34.28 22.00
CA THR A 556 -4.96 -33.59 22.16
C THR A 556 -6.01 -34.57 22.70
N GLU A 557 -6.41 -34.37 23.95
CA GLU A 557 -7.50 -35.09 24.59
C GLU A 557 -8.80 -34.31 24.43
N MET A 558 -9.89 -34.99 24.08
CA MET A 558 -11.14 -34.35 23.70
C MET A 558 -12.35 -35.03 24.35
N TRP A 559 -13.31 -34.21 24.79
CA TRP A 559 -14.58 -34.64 25.38
C TRP A 559 -15.73 -33.94 24.68
N LYS A 560 -16.71 -34.71 24.22
CA LYS A 560 -17.91 -34.19 23.57
C LYS A 560 -19.02 -34.00 24.61
N GLU A 561 -19.52 -32.77 24.70
CA GLU A 561 -20.71 -32.41 25.49
C GLU A 561 -21.68 -31.62 24.62
N GLY A 562 -22.69 -32.31 24.08
CA GLY A 562 -23.61 -31.74 23.11
C GLY A 562 -22.88 -31.21 21.87
N ASN A 563 -23.01 -29.91 21.62
CA ASN A 563 -22.36 -29.21 20.50
C ASN A 563 -20.97 -28.66 20.84
N ARG A 564 -20.50 -28.80 22.08
CA ARG A 564 -19.19 -28.32 22.52
C ARG A 564 -18.22 -29.48 22.65
N ILE A 565 -17.03 -29.32 22.06
CA ILE A 565 -15.91 -30.21 22.30
C ILE A 565 -14.96 -29.52 23.27
N HIS A 566 -14.90 -30.03 24.50
CA HIS A 566 -13.86 -29.66 25.44
C HIS A 566 -12.57 -30.35 25.01
N PHE A 567 -11.44 -29.67 25.11
CA PHE A 567 -10.17 -30.31 24.82
C PHE A 567 -9.05 -29.75 25.68
N GLN A 568 -7.99 -30.53 25.82
CA GLN A 568 -6.71 -30.07 26.32
C GLN A 568 -5.59 -30.69 25.49
N THR A 569 -4.50 -29.95 25.31
CA THR A 569 -3.31 -30.45 24.62
C THR A 569 -2.16 -30.48 25.60
N LYS A 570 -1.47 -31.62 25.68
CA LYS A 570 -0.28 -31.81 26.51
C LYS A 570 0.89 -32.31 25.67
N VAL A 571 2.10 -32.03 26.14
CA VAL A 571 3.32 -32.63 25.60
C VAL A 571 3.48 -34.01 26.23
N ARG A 572 3.72 -35.03 25.41
CA ARG A 572 3.99 -36.41 25.87
C ARG A 572 5.47 -36.67 26.06
#